data_AF-A0A2I6QM45-F1
#
_entry.id   AF-A0A2I6QM45-F1
#
_cell.length_a   1.000
_cell.length_b   1.000
_cell.length_c   1.000
_cell.angle_alpha   90.00
_cell.angle_beta   90.00
_cell.angle_gamma   90.00
#
_symmetry.space_group_name_H-M   'P 1'
#
loop_
_entity.id
_entity.type
_entity.pdbx_description
1 polymer ?
#
loop_
_entity_poly.entity_id
_entity_poly.type
_entity_poly.pdbx_seq_one_letter_code
_entity_poly.pdbx_strand_id
1 'polypeptide(L)'
;MTDSTTDQNRARTVRNQFILRKLVVQDGDQLIASHRWLWEKDRWKELVYSIVTYSSGLPDNEARLVVDQLDALGLLSVRRLAEADLSEDSEHSLLIEQITELLADSGLSSEARDKTVTALSQAATFFTNKYRGRVQAFLRQFGERLVEELRAGIGFSTLTPVEADLVLTYWLQNILELPLSLKDESVAEFASKHGMDIEEYIETADSMGLSVGFLDDLVNYQGRKKASLGGR
;
A
#
# COMPACT_ATOMS: atom_id res chain seq x y z
N MET A 1 7.88 -34.82 5.83
CA MET A 1 7.63 -33.98 7.03
C MET A 1 7.55 -32.47 6.72
N THR A 2 7.80 -32.02 5.49
CA THR A 2 7.72 -30.61 5.06
C THR A 2 6.33 -30.13 4.62
N ASP A 3 5.42 -31.03 4.23
CA ASP A 3 4.07 -30.66 3.76
C ASP A 3 3.16 -30.11 4.86
N SER A 4 3.26 -30.64 6.09
CA SER A 4 2.36 -30.25 7.19
C SER A 4 2.52 -28.79 7.64
N THR A 5 3.73 -28.23 7.56
CA THR A 5 4.01 -26.85 7.99
C THR A 5 3.55 -25.84 6.93
N THR A 6 3.72 -26.18 5.65
CA THR A 6 3.30 -25.32 4.52
C THR A 6 1.77 -25.20 4.48
N ASP A 7 1.04 -26.29 4.70
CA ASP A 7 -0.42 -26.27 4.73
C ASP A 7 -0.98 -25.51 5.94
N GLN A 8 -0.34 -25.63 7.11
CA GLN A 8 -0.71 -24.86 8.29
C GLN A 8 -0.49 -23.36 8.09
N ASN A 9 0.64 -22.96 7.50
CA ASN A 9 0.92 -21.55 7.20
C ASN A 9 -0.10 -20.98 6.20
N ARG A 10 -0.42 -21.73 5.14
CA ARG A 10 -1.44 -21.31 4.16
C ARG A 10 -2.82 -21.15 4.79
N ALA A 11 -3.24 -22.10 5.63
CA ALA A 11 -4.51 -22.03 6.33
C ALA A 11 -4.56 -20.80 7.28
N ARG A 12 -3.45 -20.50 7.96
CA ARG A 12 -3.31 -19.31 8.82
C ARG A 12 -3.45 -18.02 8.00
N THR A 13 -2.74 -17.89 6.88
CA THR A 13 -2.84 -16.71 6.00
C THR A 13 -4.28 -16.50 5.51
N VAL A 14 -4.95 -17.54 5.03
CA VAL A 14 -6.34 -17.45 4.54
C VAL A 14 -7.28 -17.02 5.67
N ARG A 15 -7.10 -17.56 6.88
CA ARG A 15 -7.89 -17.18 8.05
C ARG A 15 -7.67 -15.71 8.44
N ASN A 16 -6.42 -15.25 8.50
CA ASN A 16 -6.10 -13.86 8.84
C ASN A 16 -6.71 -12.91 7.82
N GLN A 17 -6.55 -13.21 6.52
CA GLN A 17 -7.15 -12.41 5.44
C GLN A 17 -8.68 -12.38 5.55
N PHE A 18 -9.32 -13.52 5.87
CA PHE A 18 -10.77 -13.56 6.08
C PHE A 18 -11.20 -12.64 7.23
N ILE A 19 -10.46 -12.63 8.35
CA ILE A 19 -10.76 -11.80 9.52
C ILE A 19 -10.68 -10.31 9.16
N LEU A 20 -9.61 -9.88 8.50
CA LEU A 20 -9.47 -8.48 8.10
C LEU A 20 -10.46 -8.09 7.00
N ARG A 21 -10.72 -8.95 6.01
CA ARG A 21 -11.77 -8.70 5.00
C ARG A 21 -13.14 -8.54 5.64
N LYS A 22 -13.46 -9.38 6.63
CA LYS A 22 -14.71 -9.29 7.37
C LYS A 22 -14.84 -7.93 8.07
N LEU A 23 -13.77 -7.45 8.70
CA LEU A 23 -13.74 -6.13 9.32
C LEU A 23 -14.06 -5.02 8.30
N VAL A 24 -13.40 -5.05 7.14
CA VAL A 24 -13.65 -4.08 6.05
C VAL A 24 -15.07 -4.16 5.50
N VAL A 25 -15.62 -5.36 5.30
CA VAL A 25 -16.99 -5.53 4.80
C VAL A 25 -18.04 -5.05 5.80
N GLN A 26 -17.78 -5.19 7.10
CA GLN A 26 -18.75 -4.86 8.13
C GLN A 26 -18.83 -3.38 8.49
N ASP A 27 -17.70 -2.68 8.48
CA ASP A 27 -17.63 -1.29 8.96
C ASP A 27 -16.83 -0.36 8.02
N GLY A 28 -16.33 -0.85 6.88
CA GLY A 28 -15.45 -0.08 5.97
C GLY A 28 -16.11 1.16 5.36
N ASP A 29 -17.42 1.12 5.11
CA ASP A 29 -18.18 2.24 4.56
C ASP A 29 -18.19 3.48 5.47
N GLN A 30 -17.99 3.28 6.77
CA GLN A 30 -17.96 4.36 7.76
C GLN A 30 -16.71 5.23 7.65
N LEU A 31 -15.62 4.67 7.16
CA LEU A 31 -14.30 5.32 7.19
C LEU A 31 -13.68 5.47 5.80
N ILE A 32 -14.17 4.80 4.76
CA ILE A 32 -13.53 4.83 3.43
C ILE A 32 -13.30 6.25 2.88
N ALA A 33 -14.21 7.19 3.18
CA ALA A 33 -14.12 8.57 2.73
C ALA A 33 -12.97 9.37 3.37
N SER A 34 -12.43 8.94 4.51
CA SER A 34 -11.30 9.58 5.18
C SER A 34 -9.94 9.01 4.76
N HIS A 35 -9.89 7.99 3.89
CA HIS A 35 -8.63 7.37 3.45
C HIS A 35 -8.47 7.46 1.93
N ARG A 36 -7.67 8.42 1.48
CA ARG A 36 -7.35 8.57 0.05
C ARG A 36 -6.60 7.36 -0.50
N TRP A 37 -5.58 6.88 0.22
CA TRP A 37 -4.78 5.72 -0.17
C TRP A 37 -5.22 4.46 0.57
N LEU A 38 -6.48 4.08 0.40
CA LEU A 38 -7.00 2.83 0.96
C LEU A 38 -6.24 1.62 0.39
N TRP A 39 -6.06 1.58 -0.93
CA TRP A 39 -5.43 0.45 -1.62
C TRP A 39 -3.98 0.75 -2.00
N GLU A 40 -3.14 -0.27 -1.87
CA GLU A 40 -1.75 -0.27 -2.32
C GLU A 40 -1.62 0.03 -3.81
N LYS A 41 -2.57 -0.50 -4.59
CA LYS A 41 -2.67 -0.28 -6.02
C LYS A 41 -2.74 1.21 -6.36
N ASP A 42 -3.46 2.01 -5.57
CA ASP A 42 -3.62 3.44 -5.82
C ASP A 42 -2.31 4.21 -5.58
N ARG A 43 -1.52 3.82 -4.58
CA ARG A 43 -0.19 4.39 -4.34
C ARG A 43 0.77 4.13 -5.50
N TRP A 44 0.77 2.90 -6.01
CA TRP A 44 1.56 2.55 -7.19
C TRP A 44 1.11 3.34 -8.41
N LYS A 45 -0.21 3.40 -8.65
CA LYS A 45 -0.80 4.15 -9.75
C LYS A 45 -0.43 5.64 -9.74
N GLU A 46 -0.35 6.25 -8.56
CA GLU A 46 0.10 7.65 -8.41
C GLU A 46 1.56 7.86 -8.83
N LEU A 47 2.43 6.91 -8.52
CA LEU A 47 3.82 6.96 -9.00
C LEU A 47 3.90 6.79 -10.52
N VAL A 48 3.13 5.86 -11.09
CA VAL A 48 3.01 5.69 -12.55
C VAL A 48 2.55 6.99 -13.20
N TYR A 49 1.54 7.66 -12.63
CA TYR A 49 1.10 8.97 -13.09
C TYR A 49 2.22 10.01 -13.07
N SER A 50 3.00 10.06 -11.99
CA SER A 50 4.12 10.99 -11.87
C SER A 50 5.18 10.75 -12.96
N ILE A 51 5.46 9.48 -13.27
CA ILE A 51 6.38 9.09 -14.35
C ILE A 51 5.82 9.53 -15.71
N VAL A 52 4.59 9.15 -16.05
CA VAL A 52 3.94 9.46 -17.33
C VAL A 52 3.86 10.97 -17.55
N THR A 53 3.44 11.74 -16.54
CA THR A 53 3.32 13.20 -16.64
C THR A 53 4.69 13.83 -16.97
N TYR A 54 5.74 13.40 -16.28
CA TYR A 54 7.09 13.93 -16.48
C TYR A 54 7.72 13.52 -17.82
N SER A 55 7.49 12.28 -18.27
CA SER A 55 8.11 11.76 -19.49
C SER A 55 7.38 12.18 -20.77
N SER A 56 6.07 12.38 -20.71
CA SER A 56 5.23 12.62 -21.88
C SER A 56 5.00 14.09 -22.22
N GLY A 57 5.01 14.98 -21.21
CA GLY A 57 4.59 16.37 -21.38
C GLY A 57 3.09 16.54 -21.67
N LEU A 58 2.29 15.47 -21.51
CA LEU A 58 0.84 15.54 -21.64
C LEU A 58 0.24 16.44 -20.56
N PRO A 59 -0.90 17.09 -20.85
CA PRO A 59 -1.74 17.70 -19.81
C PRO A 59 -2.13 16.70 -18.71
N ASP A 60 -2.22 17.17 -17.47
CA ASP A 60 -2.51 16.34 -16.28
C ASP A 60 -3.73 15.40 -16.47
N ASN A 61 -4.83 15.90 -17.06
CA ASN A 61 -6.04 15.12 -17.29
C ASN A 61 -5.83 13.99 -18.31
N GLU A 62 -5.00 14.20 -19.33
CA GLU A 62 -4.67 13.20 -20.33
C GLU A 62 -3.71 12.16 -19.74
N ALA A 63 -2.68 12.59 -19.01
CA ALA A 63 -1.79 11.67 -18.29
C ALA A 63 -2.56 10.78 -17.29
N ARG A 64 -3.54 11.32 -16.57
CA ARG A 64 -4.45 10.52 -15.71
C ARG A 64 -5.22 9.48 -16.50
N LEU A 65 -5.82 9.87 -17.63
CA LEU A 65 -6.58 8.95 -18.47
C LEU A 65 -5.72 7.79 -18.98
N VAL A 66 -4.49 8.08 -19.44
CA VAL A 66 -3.54 7.04 -19.87
C VAL A 66 -3.23 6.06 -18.75
N VAL A 67 -2.96 6.57 -17.54
CA VAL A 67 -2.66 5.74 -16.37
C VAL A 67 -3.88 4.89 -15.98
N ASP A 68 -5.09 5.44 -16.04
CA ASP A 68 -6.34 4.71 -15.81
C ASP A 68 -6.54 3.58 -16.83
N GLN A 69 -6.22 3.81 -18.09
CA GLN A 69 -6.29 2.80 -19.15
C GLN A 69 -5.24 1.69 -18.95
N LEU A 70 -3.98 2.04 -18.67
CA LEU A 70 -2.93 1.07 -18.32
C LEU A 70 -3.37 0.19 -17.15
N ASP A 71 -3.97 0.80 -16.14
CA ASP A 71 -4.46 0.13 -14.95
C ASP A 71 -5.63 -0.81 -15.24
N ALA A 72 -6.62 -0.35 -16.01
CA ALA A 72 -7.79 -1.11 -16.40
C ALA A 72 -7.43 -2.34 -17.27
N LEU A 73 -6.38 -2.21 -18.09
CA LEU A 73 -5.84 -3.30 -18.91
C LEU A 73 -4.93 -4.26 -18.12
N GLY A 74 -4.67 -4.00 -16.84
CA GLY A 74 -3.82 -4.84 -15.99
C GLY A 74 -2.33 -4.77 -16.37
N LEU A 75 -1.91 -3.69 -17.02
CA LEU A 75 -0.53 -3.47 -17.49
C LEU A 75 0.39 -2.92 -16.38
N LEU A 76 -0.18 -2.46 -15.26
CA LEU A 76 0.57 -1.87 -14.14
C LEU A 76 0.95 -2.89 -13.05
N SER A 77 1.13 -4.17 -13.38
CA SER A 77 1.60 -5.14 -12.39
C SER A 77 3.08 -4.89 -12.05
N VAL A 78 3.35 -4.46 -10.80
CA VAL A 78 4.72 -4.21 -10.31
C VAL A 78 5.64 -5.40 -10.58
N ARG A 79 5.18 -6.63 -10.29
CA ARG A 79 5.98 -7.83 -10.52
C ARG A 79 6.28 -8.05 -12.01
N ARG A 80 5.26 -7.97 -12.88
CA ARG A 80 5.46 -8.20 -14.32
C ARG A 80 6.35 -7.14 -14.95
N LEU A 81 6.27 -5.88 -14.50
CA LEU A 81 7.13 -4.79 -14.95
C LEU A 81 8.59 -4.96 -14.49
N ALA A 82 8.81 -5.53 -13.31
CA ALA A 82 10.15 -5.83 -12.79
C ALA A 82 10.79 -7.03 -13.50
N GLU A 83 9.98 -8.00 -13.91
CA GLU A 83 10.40 -9.19 -14.67
C GLU A 83 10.45 -8.92 -16.17
N ALA A 84 9.95 -7.77 -16.65
CA ALA A 84 9.95 -7.43 -18.05
C ALA A 84 11.37 -7.18 -18.56
N ASP A 85 11.76 -7.92 -19.58
CA ASP A 85 13.00 -7.66 -20.31
C ASP A 85 12.79 -6.46 -21.22
N LEU A 86 13.71 -5.50 -21.14
CA LEU A 86 13.73 -4.32 -22.01
C LEU A 86 14.56 -4.57 -23.28
N SER A 87 15.15 -5.75 -23.44
CA SER A 87 15.82 -6.17 -24.68
C SER A 87 14.83 -6.74 -25.69
N GLU A 88 15.08 -6.49 -26.98
CA GLU A 88 14.17 -6.82 -28.11
C GLU A 88 13.96 -8.34 -28.33
N ASP A 89 14.70 -9.22 -27.64
CA ASP A 89 14.79 -10.65 -27.95
C ASP A 89 14.02 -11.60 -26.99
N SER A 90 13.12 -11.12 -26.13
CA SER A 90 12.44 -11.99 -25.13
C SER A 90 10.90 -12.03 -25.20
N GLU A 91 10.29 -13.14 -24.78
CA GLU A 91 8.82 -13.30 -24.62
C GLU A 91 8.19 -12.30 -23.62
N HIS A 92 8.99 -11.66 -22.76
CA HIS A 92 8.52 -10.58 -21.88
C HIS A 92 8.24 -9.26 -22.63
N SER A 93 8.54 -9.23 -23.93
CA SER A 93 8.25 -8.14 -24.86
C SER A 93 6.76 -7.77 -24.93
N LEU A 94 5.83 -8.72 -24.78
CA LEU A 94 4.40 -8.44 -25.00
C LEU A 94 3.82 -7.40 -24.01
N LEU A 95 4.22 -7.42 -22.74
CA LEU A 95 3.74 -6.41 -21.78
C LEU A 95 4.25 -5.02 -22.18
N ILE A 96 5.52 -4.93 -22.57
CA ILE A 96 6.18 -3.68 -22.93
C ILE A 96 5.63 -3.15 -24.25
N GLU A 97 5.39 -4.02 -25.22
CA GLU A 97 4.71 -3.72 -26.48
C GLU A 97 3.32 -3.14 -26.22
N GLN A 98 2.49 -3.78 -25.38
CA GLN A 98 1.14 -3.30 -25.05
C GLN A 98 1.15 -1.93 -24.36
N ILE A 99 2.10 -1.72 -23.45
CA ILE A 99 2.27 -0.41 -22.81
C ILE A 99 2.69 0.63 -23.87
N THR A 100 3.67 0.29 -24.70
CA THR A 100 4.21 1.18 -25.73
C THR A 100 3.15 1.54 -26.78
N GLU A 101 2.30 0.59 -27.18
CA GLU A 101 1.17 0.78 -28.08
C GLU A 101 0.16 1.77 -27.49
N LEU A 102 -0.30 1.55 -26.25
CA LEU A 102 -1.24 2.47 -25.60
C LEU A 102 -0.65 3.89 -25.45
N LEU A 103 0.64 3.99 -25.10
CA LEU A 103 1.32 5.28 -25.03
C LEU A 103 1.42 5.94 -26.43
N ALA A 104 1.59 5.16 -27.49
CA ALA A 104 1.57 5.65 -28.87
C ALA A 104 0.21 6.25 -29.25
N ASP A 105 -0.86 5.51 -28.95
CA ASP A 105 -2.23 5.91 -29.22
C ASP A 105 -2.62 7.18 -28.45
N SER A 106 -1.93 7.43 -27.34
CA SER A 106 -2.06 8.64 -26.52
C SER A 106 -1.21 9.81 -27.02
N GLY A 107 -0.52 9.66 -28.16
CA GLY A 107 0.24 10.72 -28.81
C GLY A 107 1.68 10.89 -28.32
N LEU A 108 2.22 9.97 -27.52
CA LEU A 108 3.62 10.07 -27.07
C LEU A 108 4.59 9.79 -28.22
N SER A 109 5.65 10.60 -28.29
CA SER A 109 6.78 10.35 -29.19
C SER A 109 7.52 9.07 -28.82
N SER A 110 8.28 8.47 -29.75
CA SER A 110 9.04 7.25 -29.46
C SER A 110 9.98 7.41 -28.27
N GLU A 111 10.72 8.52 -28.23
CA GLU A 111 11.63 8.83 -27.12
C GLU A 111 10.89 8.94 -25.77
N ALA A 112 9.72 9.60 -25.74
CA ALA A 112 8.91 9.72 -24.53
C ALA A 112 8.39 8.35 -24.07
N ARG A 113 7.97 7.47 -24.99
CA ARG A 113 7.54 6.10 -24.68
C ARG A 113 8.67 5.29 -24.07
N ASP A 114 9.83 5.26 -24.70
CA ASP A 114 11.00 4.50 -24.25
C ASP A 114 11.43 4.96 -22.85
N LYS A 115 11.46 6.27 -22.61
CA LYS A 115 11.75 6.88 -21.30
C LYS A 115 10.72 6.47 -20.25
N THR A 116 9.43 6.48 -20.60
CA THR A 116 8.32 6.11 -19.71
C THR A 116 8.45 4.65 -19.29
N VAL A 117 8.54 3.75 -20.27
CA VAL A 117 8.65 2.30 -20.06
C VAL A 117 9.87 1.96 -19.21
N THR A 118 11.02 2.54 -19.55
CA THR A 118 12.27 2.34 -18.80
C THR A 118 12.11 2.77 -17.34
N ALA A 119 11.53 3.96 -17.10
CA ALA A 119 11.31 4.46 -15.74
C ALA A 119 10.32 3.57 -14.95
N LEU A 120 9.27 3.04 -15.60
CA LEU A 120 8.32 2.11 -14.98
C LEU A 120 9.00 0.80 -14.58
N SER A 121 9.78 0.18 -15.46
CA SER A 121 10.53 -1.04 -15.14
C SER A 121 11.56 -0.82 -14.03
N GLN A 122 12.26 0.32 -14.02
CA GLN A 122 13.21 0.64 -12.96
C GLN A 122 12.53 0.81 -11.60
N ALA A 123 11.42 1.55 -11.54
CA ALA A 123 10.64 1.72 -10.32
C ALA A 123 10.09 0.37 -9.83
N ALA A 124 9.52 -0.42 -10.73
CA ALA A 124 8.99 -1.75 -10.43
C ALA A 124 10.07 -2.70 -9.90
N THR A 125 11.26 -2.68 -10.50
CA THR A 125 12.43 -3.46 -10.07
C THR A 125 12.87 -3.07 -8.66
N PHE A 126 12.92 -1.76 -8.37
CA PHE A 126 13.26 -1.27 -7.04
C PHE A 126 12.29 -1.80 -5.96
N PHE A 127 10.98 -1.67 -6.17
CA PHE A 127 10.00 -2.15 -5.20
C PHE A 127 9.98 -3.67 -5.10
N THR A 128 10.12 -4.39 -6.21
CA THR A 128 10.16 -5.86 -6.21
C THR A 128 11.34 -6.38 -5.39
N ASN A 129 12.55 -5.85 -5.63
CA ASN A 129 13.76 -6.35 -5.00
C ASN A 129 13.88 -6.00 -3.52
N LYS A 130 13.49 -4.78 -3.12
CA LYS A 130 13.66 -4.32 -1.74
C LYS A 130 12.41 -4.48 -0.87
N TYR A 131 11.23 -4.44 -1.48
CA TYR A 131 9.96 -4.30 -0.76
C TYR A 131 8.91 -5.33 -1.20
N ARG A 132 9.33 -6.41 -1.89
CA ARG A 132 8.44 -7.48 -2.39
C ARG A 132 7.28 -6.94 -3.23
N GLY A 133 7.52 -5.85 -3.96
CA GLY A 133 6.56 -5.17 -4.83
C GLY A 133 5.59 -4.24 -4.10
N ARG A 134 5.87 -3.89 -2.84
CA ARG A 134 4.97 -3.08 -1.99
C ARG A 134 5.54 -1.68 -1.74
N VAL A 135 4.98 -0.67 -2.40
CA VAL A 135 5.17 0.76 -2.14
C VAL A 135 4.85 1.11 -0.68
N GLN A 136 3.76 0.60 -0.11
CA GLN A 136 3.45 0.90 1.30
C GLN A 136 4.51 0.40 2.29
N ALA A 137 5.20 -0.71 2.00
CA ALA A 137 6.26 -1.21 2.87
C ALA A 137 7.47 -0.26 2.86
N PHE A 138 7.80 0.33 1.70
CA PHE A 138 8.78 1.40 1.59
C PHE A 138 8.36 2.63 2.41
N LEU A 139 7.14 3.13 2.20
CA LEU A 139 6.64 4.32 2.89
C LEU A 139 6.58 4.13 4.41
N ARG A 140 6.12 2.96 4.88
CA ARG A 140 6.05 2.61 6.31
C ARG A 140 7.45 2.64 6.94
N GLN A 141 8.45 2.03 6.30
CA GLN A 141 9.82 2.02 6.82
C GLN A 141 10.39 3.44 7.01
N PHE A 142 10.06 4.38 6.12
CA PHE A 142 10.49 5.78 6.28
C PHE A 142 9.63 6.54 7.29
N GLY A 143 8.32 6.26 7.35
CA GLY A 143 7.44 6.84 8.36
C GLY A 143 7.80 6.43 9.78
N GLU A 144 8.17 5.17 10.02
CA GLU A 144 8.64 4.69 11.33
C GLU A 144 9.91 5.44 11.77
N ARG A 145 10.86 5.65 10.86
CA ARG A 145 12.06 6.47 11.12
C ARG A 145 11.72 7.93 11.41
N LEU A 146 10.74 8.49 10.71
CA LEU A 146 10.29 9.86 10.94
C LEU A 146 9.63 10.01 12.32
N VAL A 147 8.86 9.02 12.79
CA VAL A 147 8.33 9.02 14.17
C VAL A 147 9.47 9.03 15.18
N GLU A 148 10.50 8.20 14.99
CA GLU A 148 11.66 8.16 15.88
C GLU A 148 12.40 9.52 15.94
N GLU A 149 12.61 10.15 14.79
CA GLU A 149 13.25 11.46 14.69
C GLU A 149 12.42 12.57 15.36
N LEU A 150 11.11 12.59 15.11
CA LEU A 150 10.18 13.56 15.72
C LEU A 150 10.10 13.39 17.24
N ARG A 151 10.05 12.15 17.73
CA ARG A 151 10.05 11.85 19.17
C ARG A 151 11.30 12.39 19.85
N ALA A 152 12.47 12.20 19.22
CA ALA A 152 13.73 12.71 19.74
C ALA A 152 13.80 14.24 19.75
N GLY A 153 13.14 14.91 18.80
CA GLY A 153 13.19 16.36 18.62
C GLY A 153 12.17 17.17 19.42
N ILE A 154 10.91 16.71 19.54
CA ILE A 154 9.81 17.55 20.08
C ILE A 154 9.80 17.60 21.62
N GLY A 155 10.32 16.56 22.30
CA GLY A 155 10.52 16.58 23.75
C GLY A 155 9.23 16.79 24.57
N PHE A 156 8.18 16.01 24.30
CA PHE A 156 6.93 16.07 25.06
C PHE A 156 7.17 15.82 26.56
N SER A 157 6.84 16.81 27.40
CA SER A 157 7.04 16.71 28.86
C SER A 157 5.87 16.08 29.61
N THR A 158 4.68 16.07 29.00
CA THR A 158 3.44 15.59 29.62
C THR A 158 2.94 14.26 29.07
N LEU A 159 3.53 13.76 27.98
CA LEU A 159 3.16 12.51 27.34
C LEU A 159 4.18 11.43 27.70
N THR A 160 3.70 10.22 27.96
CA THR A 160 4.55 9.04 28.01
C THR A 160 5.13 8.74 26.62
N PRO A 161 6.22 7.97 26.50
CA PRO A 161 6.78 7.59 25.21
C PRO A 161 5.77 6.93 24.27
N VAL A 162 4.88 6.09 24.81
CA VAL A 162 3.83 5.40 24.04
C VAL A 162 2.78 6.39 23.51
N GLU A 163 2.33 7.33 24.34
CA GLU A 163 1.39 8.38 23.91
C GLU A 163 2.01 9.30 22.87
N ALA A 164 3.30 9.64 23.03
CA ALA A 164 4.03 10.42 22.05
C ALA A 164 4.13 9.70 20.70
N ASP A 165 4.49 8.42 20.69
CA ASP A 165 4.53 7.60 19.46
C ASP A 165 3.15 7.55 18.78
N LEU A 166 2.08 7.37 19.56
CA LEU A 166 0.71 7.32 19.05
C LEU A 166 0.31 8.66 18.41
N VAL A 167 0.53 9.78 19.11
CA VAL A 167 0.21 11.13 18.62
C VAL A 167 0.98 11.46 17.34
N LEU A 168 2.27 11.15 17.30
CA LEU A 168 3.11 11.39 16.12
C LEU A 168 2.70 10.49 14.94
N THR A 169 2.35 9.23 15.22
CA THR A 169 1.86 8.31 14.19
C THR A 169 0.54 8.79 13.59
N TYR A 170 -0.43 9.16 14.43
CA TYR A 170 -1.69 9.77 13.98
C TYR A 170 -1.46 11.04 13.16
N TRP A 171 -0.55 11.91 13.62
CA TRP A 171 -0.23 13.12 12.89
C TRP A 171 0.28 12.80 11.49
N LEU A 172 1.26 11.91 11.36
CA LEU A 172 1.83 11.50 10.08
C LEU A 172 0.84 10.77 9.16
N GLN A 173 -0.04 9.94 9.73
CA GLN A 173 -1.16 9.36 8.98
C GLN A 173 -2.08 10.47 8.42
N ASN A 174 -2.38 11.49 9.20
CA ASN A 174 -3.30 12.54 8.79
C ASN A 174 -2.68 13.53 7.78
N ILE A 175 -1.41 13.89 7.93
CA ILE A 175 -0.78 14.92 7.08
C ILE A 175 -0.09 14.37 5.83
N LEU A 176 0.39 13.13 5.89
CA LEU A 176 1.15 12.49 4.81
C LEU A 176 0.52 11.18 4.32
N GLU A 177 -0.57 10.72 4.96
CA GLU A 177 -1.27 9.47 4.61
C GLU A 177 -0.34 8.25 4.62
N LEU A 178 0.65 8.27 5.53
CA LEU A 178 1.62 7.19 5.67
C LEU A 178 0.92 5.92 6.18
N PRO A 179 1.27 4.74 5.62
CA PRO A 179 0.70 3.45 6.02
C PRO A 179 1.36 2.93 7.30
N LEU A 180 1.29 3.71 8.38
CA LEU A 180 1.78 3.35 9.70
C LEU A 180 0.68 2.64 10.50
N SER A 181 1.08 1.71 11.36
CA SER A 181 0.16 1.16 12.37
C SER A 181 0.28 1.96 13.65
N LEU A 182 -0.84 2.24 14.30
CA LEU A 182 -0.92 2.89 15.60
C LEU A 182 -0.34 2.02 16.72
N LYS A 183 -0.35 0.68 16.53
CA LYS A 183 0.08 -0.32 17.52
C LYS A 183 -0.50 -0.06 18.92
N ASP A 184 -1.72 0.48 18.96
CA ASP A 184 -2.41 0.79 20.21
C ASP A 184 -3.01 -0.46 20.87
N GLU A 185 -3.55 -0.29 22.07
CA GLU A 185 -4.15 -1.38 22.85
C GLU A 185 -5.31 -2.05 22.10
N SER A 186 -6.14 -1.29 21.37
CA SER A 186 -7.27 -1.85 20.63
C SER A 186 -6.82 -2.74 19.48
N VAL A 187 -5.77 -2.32 18.75
CA VAL A 187 -5.14 -3.12 17.69
C VAL A 187 -4.50 -4.38 18.27
N ALA A 188 -3.77 -4.25 19.37
CA ALA A 188 -3.14 -5.39 20.06
C ALA A 188 -4.17 -6.41 20.57
N GLU A 189 -5.25 -5.93 21.20
CA GLU A 189 -6.36 -6.77 21.66
C GLU A 189 -7.07 -7.47 20.50
N PHE A 190 -7.32 -6.74 19.40
CA PHE A 190 -7.94 -7.32 18.20
C PHE A 190 -7.07 -8.42 17.59
N ALA A 191 -5.77 -8.15 17.38
CA ALA A 191 -4.84 -9.12 16.83
C ALA A 191 -4.76 -10.38 17.71
N SER A 192 -4.54 -10.20 19.01
CA SER A 192 -4.44 -11.28 20.00
C SER A 192 -5.72 -12.12 20.06
N LYS A 193 -6.89 -11.48 20.11
CA LYS A 193 -8.20 -12.15 20.10
C LYS A 193 -8.37 -13.08 18.89
N HIS A 194 -7.75 -12.74 17.78
CA HIS A 194 -7.84 -13.49 16.53
C HIS A 194 -6.65 -14.45 16.31
N GLY A 195 -5.68 -14.51 17.22
CA GLY A 195 -4.51 -15.37 17.15
C GLY A 195 -3.45 -14.87 16.17
N MET A 196 -3.37 -13.54 16.01
CA MET A 196 -2.33 -12.83 15.26
C MET A 196 -1.45 -12.06 16.24
N ASP A 197 -0.16 -11.96 15.96
CA ASP A 197 0.65 -10.87 16.50
C ASP A 197 0.51 -9.61 15.61
N ILE A 198 1.15 -8.51 16.02
CA ILE A 198 1.06 -7.22 15.33
C ILE A 198 1.74 -7.31 13.96
N GLU A 199 2.86 -8.02 13.86
CA GLU A 199 3.61 -8.22 12.64
C GLU A 199 2.77 -8.98 11.60
N GLU A 200 2.12 -10.07 11.99
CA GLU A 200 1.21 -10.85 11.14
C GLU A 200 -0.01 -10.05 10.71
N TYR A 201 -0.53 -9.19 11.60
CA TYR A 201 -1.62 -8.28 11.25
C TYR A 201 -1.19 -7.29 10.15
N ILE A 202 -0.02 -6.64 10.30
CA ILE A 202 0.56 -5.73 9.31
C ILE A 202 0.86 -6.47 8.00
N GLU A 203 1.48 -7.65 8.05
CA GLU A 203 1.79 -8.45 6.86
C GLU A 203 0.53 -8.92 6.14
N THR A 204 -0.53 -9.25 6.88
CA THR A 204 -1.82 -9.63 6.31
C THR A 204 -2.45 -8.43 5.60
N ALA A 205 -2.46 -7.25 6.22
CA ALA A 205 -2.92 -5.99 5.61
C ALA A 205 -2.19 -5.74 4.29
N ASP A 206 -0.85 -5.84 4.32
CA ASP A 206 -0.03 -5.67 3.15
C ASP A 206 -0.33 -6.69 2.04
N SER A 207 -0.54 -7.97 2.40
CA SER A 207 -0.87 -9.03 1.44
C SER A 207 -2.21 -8.81 0.76
N MET A 208 -3.12 -8.11 1.43
CA MET A 208 -4.41 -7.71 0.89
C MET A 208 -4.33 -6.41 0.09
N GLY A 209 -3.18 -5.73 0.10
CA GLY A 209 -3.02 -4.41 -0.50
C GLY A 209 -3.84 -3.34 0.22
N LEU A 210 -4.14 -3.51 1.50
CA LEU A 210 -4.84 -2.50 2.31
C LEU A 210 -3.85 -1.68 3.13
N SER A 211 -4.17 -0.40 3.30
CA SER A 211 -3.48 0.45 4.27
C SER A 211 -3.73 -0.06 5.70
N VAL A 212 -2.66 -0.29 6.45
CA VAL A 212 -2.78 -0.69 7.86
C VAL A 212 -3.40 0.41 8.73
N GLY A 213 -3.16 1.70 8.41
CA GLY A 213 -3.80 2.80 9.14
C GLY A 213 -5.33 2.77 9.05
N PHE A 214 -5.88 2.43 7.88
CA PHE A 214 -7.32 2.23 7.71
C PHE A 214 -7.86 1.07 8.55
N LEU A 215 -7.12 -0.05 8.63
CA LEU A 215 -7.53 -1.18 9.44
C LEU A 215 -7.50 -0.85 10.93
N ASP A 216 -6.50 -0.10 11.38
CA ASP A 216 -6.40 0.35 12.77
C ASP A 216 -7.58 1.26 13.14
N ASP A 217 -7.95 2.18 12.25
CA ASP A 217 -9.13 3.03 12.44
C ASP A 217 -10.43 2.22 12.49
N LEU A 218 -10.56 1.14 11.70
CA LEU A 218 -11.70 0.22 11.77
C LEU A 218 -11.75 -0.55 13.09
N VAL A 219 -10.61 -1.03 13.59
CA VAL A 219 -10.52 -1.68 14.90
C VAL A 219 -10.95 -0.71 16.00
N ASN A 220 -10.42 0.52 15.98
CA ASN A 220 -10.76 1.58 16.92
C ASN A 220 -12.24 2.00 16.82
N TYR A 221 -12.82 2.01 15.63
CA TYR A 221 -14.25 2.24 15.44
C TYR A 221 -15.09 1.14 16.08
N GLN A 222 -14.74 -0.14 15.88
CA GLN A 222 -15.44 -1.25 16.52
C GLN A 222 -15.35 -1.23 18.06
N GLY A 223 -14.19 -0.86 18.61
CA GLY A 223 -14.02 -0.67 20.05
C GLY A 223 -14.99 0.37 20.61
N ARG A 224 -15.03 1.56 19.98
CA ARG A 224 -15.93 2.65 20.36
C ARG A 224 -17.41 2.29 20.21
N LYS A 225 -17.78 1.59 19.13
CA LYS A 225 -19.15 1.11 18.86
C LYS A 225 -19.62 0.09 19.92
N LYS A 226 -18.74 -0.79 20.40
CA LYS A 226 -19.09 -1.72 21.49
C LYS A 226 -19.27 -1.00 22.82
N ALA A 227 -18.40 -0.03 23.12
CA ALA A 227 -18.51 0.77 24.34
C ALA A 227 -19.83 1.57 24.38
N SER A 228 -20.28 2.11 23.25
CA SER A 228 -21.54 2.84 23.17
C SER A 228 -22.80 1.95 23.27
N LEU A 229 -22.70 0.67 22.89
CA LEU A 229 -23.80 -0.30 22.97
C LEU A 229 -23.85 -1.06 24.32
N GLY A 230 -22.71 -1.24 24.99
CA GLY A 230 -22.59 -1.94 26.27
C GLY A 230 -22.81 -1.07 27.51
N GLY A 231 -23.02 0.24 27.34
CA GLY A 231 -23.29 1.20 28.42
C GLY A 231 -24.77 1.33 28.80
N ARG A 232 -25.59 0.27 28.68
CA ARG A 232 -26.98 0.21 29.16
C ARG A 232 -27.18 -0.94 30.12
#